data_AF-A0A1H2K9I5-F1
#
_entry.id   AF-A0A1H2K9I5-F1
#
_cell.length_a   1.000
_cell.length_b   1.000
_cell.length_c   1.000
_cell.angle_alpha   90.00
_cell.angle_beta   90.00
_cell.angle_gamma   90.00
#
_symmetry.space_group_name_H-M   'P 1'
#
loop_
_entity.id
_entity.type
_entity.pdbx_description
1 polymer ?
#
loop_
_entity_poly.entity_id
_entity_poly.type
_entity_poly.pdbx_seq_one_letter_code
_entity_poly.pdbx_strand_id
1 'polypeptide(L)'
;MSETQWRLRDVDNRGPDGEPYEITGAPDELIAYLDGPVRSDLTGFKAEEHLKDLIAAYNRADIATARNVGPQLSIYTEEVTSA
;
A
#
# COMPACT_ATOMS: atom_id res chain seq x y z
N MET A 1 14.53 -8.00 -17.01
CA MET A 1 13.81 -6.73 -16.79
C MET A 1 13.98 -6.40 -15.33
N SER A 2 14.38 -5.18 -14.99
CA SER A 2 14.36 -4.73 -13.59
C SER A 2 12.90 -4.82 -13.12
N GLU A 3 12.64 -5.63 -12.10
CA GLU A 3 11.31 -5.71 -11.50
C GLU A 3 11.03 -4.35 -10.85
N THR A 4 9.93 -3.70 -11.24
CA THR A 4 9.52 -2.43 -10.65
C THR A 4 9.29 -2.63 -9.17
N GLN A 5 10.05 -1.93 -8.32
CA GLN A 5 9.90 -1.98 -6.88
C GLN A 5 9.10 -0.78 -6.41
N TRP A 6 8.13 -1.00 -5.54
CA TRP A 6 7.37 0.06 -4.89
C TRP A 6 7.66 0.06 -3.39
N ARG A 7 7.58 1.24 -2.79
CA ARG A 7 7.53 1.40 -1.33
C ARG A 7 6.11 1.76 -0.92
N LEU A 8 5.58 1.03 0.05
CA LEU A 8 4.34 1.30 0.75
C LEU A 8 4.68 1.81 2.15
N ARG A 9 4.13 2.98 2.50
CA ARG A 9 4.23 3.59 3.83
C ARG A 9 2.84 3.77 4.42
N ASP A 10 2.59 3.13 5.55
CA ASP A 10 1.35 3.22 6.31
C ASP A 10 1.57 4.15 7.51
N VAL A 11 0.91 5.31 7.50
CA VAL A 11 1.06 6.30 8.58
C VAL A 11 0.06 6.14 9.71
N ASP A 12 -0.85 5.16 9.66
CA ASP A 12 -1.69 4.81 10.79
C ASP A 12 -1.10 3.64 11.59
N ASN A 13 -0.42 2.71 10.91
CA ASN A 13 0.31 1.64 11.57
C ASN A 13 1.73 2.09 11.97
N ARG A 14 2.17 1.66 13.16
CA ARG A 14 3.44 2.10 13.76
C ARG A 14 4.33 0.91 14.06
N GLY A 15 5.60 1.03 13.66
CA GLY A 15 6.65 0.08 14.00
C GLY A 15 7.03 0.13 15.49
N PRO A 16 7.93 -0.76 15.94
CA PRO A 16 8.37 -0.85 17.34
C PRO A 16 9.05 0.41 17.88
N ASP A 17 9.60 1.23 16.99
CA ASP A 17 10.25 2.51 17.26
C ASP A 17 9.29 3.71 17.23
N GLY A 18 8.02 3.48 16.89
CA GLY A 18 7.02 4.53 16.75
C GLY A 18 7.09 5.27 15.41
N GLU A 19 7.86 4.79 14.43
CA GLU A 19 7.83 5.30 13.07
C GLU A 19 6.69 4.66 12.26
N PRO A 20 6.18 5.31 11.20
CA PRO A 20 5.25 4.69 10.25
C PRO A 20 5.79 3.37 9.71
N TYR A 21 4.89 2.39 9.57
CA TYR A 21 5.28 1.10 8.99
C TYR A 21 5.62 1.28 7.50
N GLU A 22 6.79 0.76 7.08
CA GLU A 22 7.27 0.85 5.70
C GLU A 22 7.74 -0.52 5.20
N ILE A 23 7.33 -0.87 3.98
CA ILE A 23 7.80 -2.06 3.25
C ILE A 23 8.08 -1.70 1.79
N THR A 24 9.10 -2.34 1.22
CA THR A 24 9.47 -2.20 -0.20
C THR A 24 9.47 -3.59 -0.83
N GLY A 25 8.90 -3.70 -2.03
CA GLY A 25 8.78 -4.97 -2.75
C GLY A 25 8.15 -4.78 -4.11
N ALA A 26 7.94 -5.87 -4.83
CA ALA A 26 7.13 -5.85 -6.04
C ALA A 26 5.66 -5.52 -5.68
N PRO A 27 4.90 -4.84 -6.55
CA PRO A 27 3.52 -4.43 -6.25
C PRO A 27 2.62 -5.60 -5.81
N ASP A 28 2.80 -6.78 -6.37
CA ASP A 28 2.05 -7.98 -6.01
C ASP A 28 2.40 -8.52 -4.61
N GLU A 29 3.67 -8.45 -4.21
CA GLU A 29 4.11 -8.82 -2.86
C GLU A 29 3.50 -7.90 -1.78
N LEU A 30 3.38 -6.62 -2.08
CA LEU A 30 2.84 -5.62 -1.15
C LEU A 30 1.32 -5.78 -0.92
N ILE A 31 0.61 -6.45 -1.84
CA ILE A 31 -0.83 -6.72 -1.68
C ILE A 31 -1.09 -7.55 -0.42
N ALA A 32 -0.18 -8.46 -0.03
CA ALA A 32 -0.37 -9.28 1.17
C ALA A 32 -0.54 -8.43 2.44
N TYR A 33 0.12 -7.28 2.52
CA TYR A 33 -0.05 -6.32 3.62
C TYR A 33 -1.40 -5.58 3.54
N LEU A 34 -1.80 -5.15 2.35
CA LEU A 34 -3.08 -4.48 2.12
C LEU A 34 -4.28 -5.40 2.39
N ASP A 35 -4.21 -6.65 1.93
CA ASP A 35 -5.29 -7.62 2.02
C ASP A 35 -5.37 -8.33 3.38
N GLY A 36 -4.30 -8.24 4.19
CA GLY A 36 -4.24 -8.77 5.54
C GLY A 36 -4.41 -7.67 6.60
N PRO A 37 -3.31 -7.14 7.16
CA PRO A 37 -3.34 -6.11 8.20
C PRO A 37 -4.32 -4.96 7.94
N VAL A 38 -4.19 -4.27 6.79
CA VAL A 38 -5.01 -3.08 6.51
C VAL A 38 -6.49 -3.45 6.36
N ARG A 39 -6.81 -4.56 5.68
CA ARG A 39 -8.19 -5.04 5.57
C ARG A 39 -8.82 -5.34 6.93
N SER A 40 -8.07 -5.95 7.83
CA SER A 40 -8.55 -6.27 9.18
C SER A 40 -8.97 -5.01 9.92
N ASP A 41 -8.18 -3.93 9.82
CA ASP A 41 -8.44 -2.67 10.51
C ASP A 41 -9.63 -1.89 9.92
N LEU A 42 -9.88 -2.06 8.62
CA LEU A 42 -10.95 -1.37 7.89
C LEU A 42 -12.27 -2.14 7.82
N THR A 43 -12.36 -3.33 8.42
CA THR A 43 -13.56 -4.17 8.35
C THR A 43 -14.78 -3.46 8.95
N GLY A 44 -15.84 -3.30 8.15
CA GLY A 44 -17.09 -2.64 8.56
C GLY A 44 -17.11 -1.12 8.38
N PHE A 45 -16.05 -0.52 7.81
CA PHE A 45 -15.98 0.90 7.49
C PHE A 45 -16.14 1.16 5.98
N LYS A 46 -16.64 2.35 5.62
CA LYS A 46 -16.76 2.77 4.20
C LYS A 46 -15.41 2.78 3.46
N ALA A 47 -14.30 2.89 4.20
CA ALA A 47 -12.94 2.83 3.67
C ALA A 47 -12.58 1.48 3.00
N GLU A 48 -13.37 0.43 3.20
CA GLU A 48 -13.15 -0.87 2.55
C GLU A 48 -13.25 -0.80 1.01
N GLU A 49 -14.07 0.10 0.46
CA GLU A 49 -14.17 0.31 -0.99
C GLU A 49 -12.86 0.89 -1.56
N HIS A 50 -12.30 1.90 -0.89
CA HIS A 50 -10.99 2.46 -1.27
C HIS A 50 -9.87 1.42 -1.14
N LEU A 51 -9.94 0.51 -0.17
CA LEU A 51 -8.95 -0.57 -0.05
C LEU A 51 -9.02 -1.53 -1.25
N LYS A 52 -10.22 -1.89 -1.70
CA LYS A 52 -10.40 -2.72 -2.91
C LYS A 52 -9.83 -2.03 -4.14
N ASP A 53 -10.07 -0.73 -4.30
CA ASP A 53 -9.51 0.06 -5.40
C ASP A 53 -7.98 0.13 -5.34
N LEU A 54 -7.41 0.29 -4.14
CA LEU A 54 -5.96 0.30 -3.93
C LEU A 54 -5.33 -1.06 -4.29
N ILE A 55 -5.89 -2.17 -3.81
CA ILE A 55 -5.43 -3.52 -4.14
C ILE A 55 -5.53 -3.78 -5.66
N ALA A 56 -6.60 -3.30 -6.31
CA ALA A 56 -6.75 -3.42 -7.75
C ALA A 56 -5.70 -2.60 -8.52
N ALA A 57 -5.30 -1.43 -8.00
CA ALA A 57 -4.22 -0.63 -8.58
C ALA A 57 -2.87 -1.34 -8.48
N TYR A 58 -2.55 -1.93 -7.32
CA TYR A 58 -1.33 -2.73 -7.12
C TYR A 58 -1.28 -3.94 -8.05
N ASN A 59 -2.38 -4.69 -8.19
CA ASN A 59 -2.48 -5.82 -9.12
C ASN A 59 -2.22 -5.44 -10.59
N ARG A 60 -2.62 -4.22 -10.99
CA ARG A 60 -2.41 -3.71 -12.35
C ARG A 60 -1.07 -2.99 -12.53
N ALA A 61 -0.24 -2.92 -11.49
CA ALA A 61 0.96 -2.08 -11.43
C ALA A 61 0.68 -0.61 -11.84
N ASP A 62 -0.50 -0.09 -11.48
CA ASP A 62 -0.93 1.28 -11.75
C ASP A 62 -0.57 2.22 -10.59
N ILE A 63 0.69 2.69 -10.60
CA ILE A 63 1.24 3.58 -9.56
C ILE A 63 0.45 4.90 -9.43
N ALA A 64 -0.09 5.40 -10.54
CA ALA A 64 -0.82 6.67 -10.56
C ALA A 64 -2.11 6.56 -9.76
N THR A 65 -2.88 5.49 -9.98
CA THR A 65 -4.08 5.20 -9.20
C THR A 65 -3.73 4.90 -7.74
N ALA A 66 -2.68 4.11 -7.48
CA ALA A 66 -2.24 3.81 -6.12
C ALA A 66 -1.90 5.07 -5.32
N ARG A 67 -1.17 6.02 -5.92
CA ARG A 67 -0.84 7.33 -5.32
C ARG A 67 -2.05 8.22 -5.07
N ASN A 68 -3.11 8.07 -5.85
CA ASN A 68 -4.34 8.84 -5.70
C ASN A 68 -5.30 8.26 -4.65
N VAL A 69 -5.42 6.94 -4.57
CA VAL A 69 -6.34 6.25 -3.65
C VAL A 69 -5.71 6.07 -2.26
N GLY A 70 -4.44 5.68 -2.20
CA GLY A 70 -3.74 5.35 -0.95
C GLY A 70 -3.87 6.40 0.16
N PRO A 71 -3.71 7.71 -0.11
CA PRO A 71 -3.82 8.75 0.94
C PRO A 71 -5.18 8.81 1.63
N GLN A 72 -6.24 8.28 1.01
CA GLN A 72 -7.58 8.18 1.63
C GLN A 72 -7.63 7.10 2.74
N LEU A 73 -6.59 6.27 2.81
CA LEU A 73 -6.38 5.19 3.77
C LEU A 73 -5.11 5.41 4.59
N SER A 74 -4.54 6.63 4.57
CA SER A 74 -3.25 6.92 5.22
C SER A 74 -2.07 6.08 4.69
N ILE A 75 -2.18 5.57 3.45
CA ILE A 75 -1.16 4.74 2.80
C ILE A 75 -0.53 5.52 1.64
N TYR A 76 0.79 5.64 1.63
CA TYR A 76 1.53 6.34 0.58
C TYR A 76 2.35 5.35 -0.23
N THR A 77 2.29 5.47 -1.55
CA THR A 77 2.96 4.56 -2.48
C THR A 77 3.93 5.33 -3.38
N GLU A 78 5.12 4.81 -3.59
CA GLU A 78 6.09 5.38 -4.51
C GLU A 78 6.90 4.30 -5.25
N GLU A 79 7.37 4.63 -6.46
CA GLU A 79 8.34 3.79 -7.17
C GLU A 79 9.73 4.01 -6.59
N VAL A 80 10.46 2.92 -6.39
CA VAL A 80 11.85 2.90 -5.94
C VAL A 80 12.72 2.43 -7.09
N THR A 81 13.51 3.33 -7.66
CA THR A 81 14.60 2.94 -8.56
C THR A 81 15.78 2.43 -7.74
N SER A 82 16.19 1.18 -7.96
CA SER A 82 17.49 0.70 -7.49
C SER A 82 18.57 1.60 -8.13
N ALA A 83 19.33 2.31 -7.29
CA ALA A 83 20.45 3.15 -7.71
C ALA A 83 21.64 2.31 -8.22
#